data_AF-A0A9X9PW72-F1
#
_entry.id   AF-A0A9X9PW72-F1
#
_cell.length_a   1.000
_cell.length_b   1.000
_cell.length_c   1.000
_cell.angle_alpha   90.00
_cell.angle_beta   90.00
_cell.angle_gamma   90.00
#
_symmetry.space_group_name_H-M   'P 1'
#
loop_
_entity.id
_entity.type
_entity.pdbx_description
1 polymer ?
#
loop_
_entity_poly.entity_id
_entity_poly.type
_entity_poly.pdbx_seq_one_letter_code
_entity_poly.pdbx_strand_id
1 'polypeptide(L)'
;APLPTFRWEQIRQHNLPGDKWLVIERRVYDISRWAQRHPGGSRLIGHHGAEDATDAFHAFHQDLNFVRKFLQPLLIGELAPEEPSQDGPQDAQLVEDFRALRQAAEDMELFEAKPAFFALLLGHILAMEVLAWLLVYLFGPGWVPSTLAALVLATSQAQCWCLQHDLGHTSVFRKSQWNHVAQQFVMGQLK
;
A
#
# COMPACT_ATOMS: atom_id res chain seq x y z
N ALA A 1 22.11 7.59 27.16
CA ALA A 1 21.59 8.84 27.75
C ALA A 1 20.09 8.88 27.52
N PRO A 2 19.28 9.45 28.42
CA PRO A 2 17.86 9.66 28.15
C PRO A 2 17.69 10.51 26.89
N LEU A 3 16.68 10.19 26.08
CA LEU A 3 16.35 10.99 24.89
C LEU A 3 15.80 12.36 25.34
N PRO A 4 16.08 13.44 24.60
CA PRO A 4 15.43 14.72 24.81
C PRO A 4 13.91 14.60 24.70
N THR A 5 13.19 15.41 25.46
CA THR A 5 11.73 15.44 25.46
C THR A 5 11.23 16.75 24.85
N PHE A 6 10.23 16.66 23.98
CA PHE A 6 9.66 17.81 23.25
C PHE A 6 8.15 17.93 23.48
N ARG A 7 7.65 19.16 23.52
CA ARG A 7 6.23 19.48 23.54
C ARG A 7 5.69 19.80 22.14
N TRP A 8 4.38 19.69 21.94
CA TRP A 8 3.74 20.05 20.67
C TRP A 8 4.03 21.50 20.25
N GLU A 9 4.11 22.42 21.20
CA GLU A 9 4.47 23.82 20.93
C GLU A 9 5.85 23.95 20.26
N GLN A 10 6.81 23.12 20.65
CA GLN A 10 8.15 23.10 20.05
C GLN A 10 8.12 22.42 18.69
N ILE A 11 7.47 21.25 18.60
CA ILE A 11 7.38 20.46 17.36
C ILE A 11 6.70 21.27 16.24
N ARG A 12 5.67 22.05 16.58
CA ARG A 12 4.91 22.90 15.63
C ARG A 12 5.73 24.02 15.00
N GLN A 13 6.88 24.38 15.57
CA GLN A 13 7.78 25.36 14.96
C GLN A 13 8.49 24.78 13.73
N HIS A 14 8.56 23.45 13.62
CA HIS A 14 9.26 22.73 12.56
C HIS A 14 8.28 22.19 11.50
N ASN A 15 7.63 23.09 10.75
CA ASN A 15 6.71 22.74 9.66
C ASN A 15 7.03 23.42 8.30
N LEU A 16 8.23 23.91 8.11
CA LEU A 16 8.63 24.63 6.89
C LEU A 16 9.40 23.72 5.92
N PRO A 17 9.40 23.98 4.61
CA PRO A 17 10.28 23.25 3.69
C PRO A 17 11.75 23.34 4.13
N GLY A 18 12.37 22.17 4.38
CA GLY A 18 13.76 22.09 4.86
C GLY A 18 13.92 22.20 6.38
N ASP A 19 12.82 22.37 7.12
CA ASP A 19 12.74 22.30 8.59
C ASP A 19 11.43 21.62 8.99
N LYS A 20 11.43 20.29 9.00
CA LYS A 20 10.24 19.47 9.29
C LYS A 20 10.54 18.40 10.31
N TRP A 21 9.75 18.40 11.37
CA TRP A 21 9.69 17.29 12.32
C TRP A 21 8.38 16.55 12.16
N LEU A 22 8.31 15.31 12.62
CA LEU A 22 7.06 14.58 12.75
C LEU A 22 7.13 13.65 13.97
N VAL A 23 5.96 13.21 14.44
CA VAL A 23 5.85 12.25 15.52
C VAL A 23 5.37 10.91 14.97
N ILE A 24 6.01 9.81 15.37
CA ILE A 24 5.53 8.44 15.12
C ILE A 24 5.70 7.67 16.43
N GLU A 25 4.63 7.05 16.93
CA GLU A 25 4.60 6.26 18.16
C GLU A 25 5.22 7.05 19.34
N ARG A 26 4.84 8.33 19.47
CA ARG A 26 5.35 9.29 20.47
C ARG A 26 6.85 9.58 20.39
N ARG A 27 7.54 9.18 19.34
CA ARG A 27 8.94 9.54 19.07
C ARG A 27 9.00 10.67 18.05
N VAL A 28 9.92 11.60 18.24
CA VAL A 28 10.07 12.80 17.41
C VAL A 28 11.24 12.60 16.45
N TYR A 29 10.97 12.80 15.17
CA TYR A 29 11.93 12.58 14.08
C TYR A 29 12.15 13.88 13.29
N ASP A 30 13.42 14.21 13.04
CA ASP A 30 13.78 15.27 12.11
C ASP A 30 13.86 14.71 10.68
N ILE A 31 12.90 15.08 9.85
CA ILE A 31 12.80 14.64 8.46
C ILE A 31 13.26 15.71 7.46
N SER A 32 13.84 16.82 7.93
CA SER A 32 14.18 17.99 7.11
C SER A 32 14.98 17.64 5.85
N ARG A 33 15.98 16.76 5.99
CA ARG A 33 16.80 16.25 4.87
C ARG A 33 16.27 14.95 4.28
N TRP A 34 15.52 14.18 5.06
CA TRP A 34 15.00 12.87 4.65
C TRP A 34 13.83 12.99 3.68
N ALA A 35 12.98 14.02 3.83
CA ALA A 35 11.79 14.19 3.02
C ALA A 35 12.06 14.12 1.51
N GLN A 36 13.17 14.72 1.04
CA GLN A 36 13.55 14.69 -0.39
C GLN A 36 13.95 13.29 -0.90
N ARG A 37 14.38 12.40 0.00
CA ARG A 37 14.83 11.04 -0.32
C ARG A 37 13.78 9.98 0.02
N HIS A 38 12.64 10.41 0.55
CA HIS A 38 11.57 9.51 0.96
C HIS A 38 11.03 8.73 -0.26
N PRO A 39 11.03 7.39 -0.24
CA PRO A 39 10.58 6.58 -1.38
C PRO A 39 9.12 6.85 -1.79
N GLY A 40 8.24 7.17 -0.84
CA GLY A 40 6.85 7.57 -1.10
C GLY A 40 6.69 9.00 -1.64
N GLY A 41 7.81 9.70 -1.90
CA GLY A 41 7.83 11.08 -2.37
C GLY A 41 7.88 12.11 -1.25
N SER A 42 8.50 13.25 -1.56
CA SER A 42 8.72 14.35 -0.61
C SER A 42 7.46 15.11 -0.24
N ARG A 43 6.52 15.22 -1.17
CA ARG A 43 5.25 15.90 -0.96
C ARG A 43 4.39 15.16 0.07
N LEU A 44 4.30 13.84 -0.03
CA LEU A 44 3.46 13.00 0.84
C LEU A 44 3.91 13.10 2.30
N ILE A 45 5.19 12.83 2.57
CA ILE A 45 5.73 12.93 3.94
C ILE A 45 5.73 14.39 4.43
N GLY A 46 5.92 15.36 3.54
CA GLY A 46 5.93 16.78 3.89
C GLY A 46 4.58 17.32 4.34
N HIS A 47 3.47 16.67 3.96
CA HIS A 47 2.13 17.01 4.44
C HIS A 47 1.92 16.67 5.92
N HIS A 48 2.61 15.66 6.45
CA HIS A 48 2.55 15.26 7.86
C HIS A 48 3.62 15.94 8.74
N GLY A 49 4.09 17.11 8.33
CA GLY A 49 5.05 17.88 9.10
C GLY A 49 4.39 18.54 10.31
N ALA A 50 5.04 18.44 11.46
CA ALA A 50 4.57 18.90 12.76
C ALA A 50 3.29 18.22 13.30
N GLU A 51 3.03 17.00 12.84
CA GLU A 51 1.84 16.23 13.19
C GLU A 51 2.21 14.85 13.78
N ASP A 52 1.24 14.16 14.40
CA ASP A 52 1.37 12.73 14.70
C ASP A 52 1.03 11.92 13.44
N ALA A 53 2.08 11.43 12.79
CA ALA A 53 2.01 10.66 11.56
C ALA A 53 1.89 9.15 11.83
N THR A 54 1.63 8.69 13.06
CA THR A 54 1.62 7.27 13.43
C THR A 54 0.68 6.44 12.55
N ASP A 55 -0.58 6.87 12.42
CA ASP A 55 -1.57 6.09 11.68
C ASP A 55 -1.26 6.07 10.16
N ALA A 56 -0.80 7.19 9.61
CA ALA A 56 -0.33 7.27 8.22
C ALA A 56 0.92 6.40 8.00
N PHE A 57 1.86 6.39 8.95
CA PHE A 57 3.05 5.57 8.90
C PHE A 57 2.70 4.08 8.82
N HIS A 58 1.78 3.60 9.68
CA HIS A 58 1.31 2.22 9.64
C HIS A 58 0.50 1.90 8.38
N ALA A 59 -0.26 2.85 7.84
CA ALA A 59 -1.06 2.67 6.61
C ALA A 59 -0.21 2.44 5.37
N PHE A 60 0.89 3.18 5.21
CA PHE A 60 1.67 3.16 3.96
C PHE A 60 2.91 2.26 3.99
N HIS A 61 3.35 1.80 5.16
CA HIS A 61 4.57 0.99 5.28
C HIS A 61 4.25 -0.47 5.64
N GLN A 62 4.29 -1.35 4.63
CA GLN A 62 4.04 -2.79 4.80
C GLN A 62 5.13 -3.49 5.63
N ASP A 63 6.40 -3.17 5.40
CA ASP A 63 7.54 -3.76 6.14
C ASP A 63 8.09 -2.78 7.18
N LEU A 64 7.45 -2.74 8.34
CA LEU A 64 7.86 -1.88 9.45
C LEU A 64 9.29 -2.20 9.94
N ASN A 65 9.73 -3.45 9.84
CA ASN A 65 11.08 -3.86 10.27
C ASN A 65 12.16 -3.28 9.35
N PHE A 66 11.90 -3.24 8.05
CA PHE A 66 12.76 -2.58 7.08
C PHE A 66 12.78 -1.07 7.28
N VAL A 67 11.60 -0.45 7.42
CA VAL A 67 11.47 1.01 7.50
C VAL A 67 12.05 1.59 8.80
N ARG A 68 11.94 0.86 9.93
CA ARG A 68 12.53 1.25 11.21
C ARG A 68 14.04 1.51 11.14
N LYS A 69 14.76 0.88 10.19
CA LYS A 69 16.20 1.14 9.97
C LYS A 69 16.48 2.56 9.49
N PHE A 70 15.55 3.17 8.77
CA PHE A 70 15.64 4.55 8.31
C PHE A 70 15.20 5.56 9.37
N LEU A 71 14.35 5.16 10.31
CA LEU A 71 13.89 6.01 11.41
C LEU A 71 14.98 6.27 12.47
N GLN A 72 15.81 5.25 12.76
CA GLN A 72 16.86 5.34 13.78
C GLN A 72 17.76 6.59 13.66
N PRO A 73 18.36 6.92 12.50
CA PRO A 73 19.20 8.11 12.36
C PRO A 73 18.44 9.44 12.37
N LEU A 74 17.11 9.42 12.27
CA LEU A 74 16.25 10.61 12.26
C LEU A 74 15.71 10.96 13.65
N LEU A 75 15.84 10.03 14.61
CA LEU A 75 15.30 10.18 15.96
C LEU A 75 16.06 11.28 16.72
N ILE A 76 15.32 12.31 17.14
CA ILE A 76 15.88 13.43 17.91
C ILE A 76 15.39 13.46 19.36
N GLY A 77 14.27 12.78 19.67
CA GLY A 77 13.74 12.69 21.02
C GLY A 77 12.36 12.05 21.10
N GLU A 78 11.64 12.33 22.18
CA GLU A 78 10.31 11.78 22.49
C GLU A 78 9.32 12.89 22.85
N LEU A 79 8.04 12.64 22.58
CA LEU A 79 6.94 13.54 22.95
C LEU A 79 6.71 13.49 24.46
N ALA A 80 6.60 14.65 25.09
CA ALA A 80 6.45 14.79 26.53
C ALA A 80 5.29 13.94 27.08
N PRO A 81 5.47 13.19 28.19
CA PRO A 81 4.44 12.27 28.70
C PRO A 81 3.10 12.95 29.00
N GLU A 82 3.14 14.23 29.38
CA GLU A 82 1.96 15.05 29.65
C GLU A 82 1.21 15.51 28.38
N GLU A 83 1.84 15.44 27.21
CA GLU A 83 1.23 15.84 25.94
C GLU A 83 0.38 14.69 25.37
N PRO A 84 -0.83 15.00 24.85
CA PRO A 84 -1.64 14.02 24.16
C PRO A 84 -0.88 13.50 22.93
N SER A 85 -1.05 12.22 22.58
CA SER A 85 -0.43 11.68 21.37
C SER A 85 -0.96 12.35 20.11
N GLN A 86 -2.23 12.77 20.10
CA GLN A 86 -2.84 13.48 18.96
C GLN A 86 -2.49 14.97 18.97
N ASP A 87 -2.25 15.50 17.78
CA ASP A 87 -1.74 16.84 17.51
C ASP A 87 -2.82 17.89 17.23
N GLY A 88 -4.10 17.59 17.48
CA GLY A 88 -5.22 18.51 17.28
C GLY A 88 -6.58 17.97 17.73
N PRO A 89 -7.68 18.73 17.53
CA PRO A 89 -9.04 18.27 17.80
C PRO A 89 -9.47 17.27 16.71
N GLN A 90 -8.93 16.06 16.79
CA GLN A 90 -9.45 14.92 16.04
C GLN A 90 -10.58 14.30 16.87
N ASP A 91 -11.61 13.80 16.20
CA ASP A 91 -12.64 13.03 16.88
C ASP A 91 -11.99 11.75 17.42
N ALA A 92 -11.75 11.72 18.72
CA ALA A 92 -11.08 10.61 19.38
C ALA A 92 -11.83 9.29 19.14
N GLN A 93 -13.16 9.33 19.05
CA GLN A 93 -13.95 8.15 18.77
C GLN A 93 -13.70 7.66 17.34
N LEU A 94 -13.66 8.57 16.37
CA LEU A 94 -13.36 8.22 14.98
C LEU A 94 -11.99 7.57 14.83
N VAL A 95 -10.96 8.10 15.50
CA VAL A 95 -9.60 7.55 15.44
C VAL A 95 -9.55 6.14 16.04
N GLU A 96 -10.20 5.94 17.18
CA GLU A 96 -10.30 4.61 17.80
C GLU A 96 -11.08 3.63 16.93
N ASP A 97 -12.17 4.07 16.29
CA ASP A 97 -12.94 3.24 15.35
C ASP A 97 -12.07 2.80 14.15
N PHE A 98 -11.26 3.71 13.57
CA PHE A 98 -10.32 3.36 12.49
C PHE A 98 -9.25 2.37 12.94
N ARG A 99 -8.71 2.54 14.15
CA ARG A 99 -7.71 1.62 14.72
C ARG A 99 -8.30 0.24 14.96
N ALA A 100 -9.52 0.17 15.52
CA ALA A 100 -10.24 -1.08 15.73
C ALA A 100 -10.53 -1.80 14.39
N LEU A 101 -10.97 -1.06 13.36
CA LEU A 101 -11.19 -1.61 12.03
C LEU A 101 -9.91 -2.18 11.41
N ARG A 102 -8.79 -1.46 11.55
CA ARG A 102 -7.49 -1.93 11.08
C ARG A 102 -7.07 -3.20 11.80
N GLN A 103 -7.17 -3.22 13.13
CA GLN A 103 -6.81 -4.37 13.94
C GLN A 103 -7.66 -5.60 13.54
N ALA A 104 -8.97 -5.43 13.36
CA ALA A 104 -9.82 -6.50 12.86
C ALA A 104 -9.39 -7.02 11.48
N ALA A 105 -8.98 -6.13 10.57
CA ALA A 105 -8.46 -6.53 9.26
C ALA A 105 -7.10 -7.26 9.34
N GLU A 106 -6.23 -6.88 10.28
CA GLU A 106 -4.97 -7.59 10.59
C GLU A 106 -5.25 -8.99 11.18
N ASP A 107 -6.16 -9.09 12.14
CA ASP A 107 -6.58 -10.36 12.78
C ASP A 107 -7.21 -11.33 11.78
N MET A 108 -7.89 -10.80 10.76
CA MET A 108 -8.49 -11.57 9.66
C MET A 108 -7.48 -11.89 8.53
N GLU A 109 -6.22 -11.49 8.67
CA GLU A 109 -5.16 -11.64 7.66
C GLU A 109 -5.51 -11.02 6.30
N LEU A 110 -6.36 -9.98 6.26
CA LEU A 110 -6.83 -9.37 5.00
C LEU A 110 -5.72 -8.63 4.23
N PHE A 111 -4.63 -8.28 4.91
CA PHE A 111 -3.46 -7.63 4.29
C PHE A 111 -2.44 -8.63 3.71
N GLU A 112 -2.57 -9.93 4.03
CA GLU A 112 -1.66 -10.96 3.53
C GLU A 112 -2.17 -11.54 2.21
N ALA A 113 -1.53 -11.15 1.10
CA ALA A 113 -1.82 -11.72 -0.20
C ALA A 113 -1.45 -13.21 -0.23
N LYS A 114 -2.35 -14.03 -0.80
CA LYS A 114 -2.16 -15.48 -0.96
C LYS A 114 -1.72 -15.79 -2.40
N PRO A 115 -0.42 -16.05 -2.68
CA PRO A 115 0.05 -16.23 -4.05
C PRO A 115 -0.64 -17.38 -4.80
N ALA A 116 -1.07 -18.41 -4.07
CA ALA A 116 -1.82 -19.53 -4.65
C ALA A 116 -3.16 -19.09 -5.27
N PHE A 117 -3.88 -18.15 -4.64
CA PHE A 117 -5.11 -17.60 -5.18
C PHE A 117 -4.85 -16.90 -6.52
N PHE A 118 -3.83 -16.05 -6.58
CA PHE A 118 -3.47 -15.33 -7.81
C PHE A 118 -2.93 -16.27 -8.91
N ALA A 119 -2.21 -17.33 -8.54
CA ALA A 119 -1.77 -18.36 -9.49
C ALA A 119 -2.96 -19.14 -10.07
N LEU A 120 -3.95 -19.51 -9.24
CA LEU A 120 -5.18 -20.15 -9.69
C LEU A 120 -6.02 -19.21 -10.56
N LEU A 121 -6.11 -17.93 -10.20
CA LEU A 121 -6.77 -16.91 -10.99
C LEU A 121 -6.12 -16.75 -12.37
N LEU A 122 -4.79 -16.70 -12.44
CA LEU A 122 -4.06 -16.68 -13.70
C LEU A 122 -4.33 -17.94 -14.53
N GLY A 123 -4.32 -19.12 -13.91
CA GLY A 123 -4.68 -20.37 -14.57
C GLY A 123 -6.11 -20.37 -15.12
N HIS A 124 -7.06 -19.80 -14.38
CA HIS A 124 -8.45 -19.65 -14.82
C HIS A 124 -8.59 -18.72 -16.03
N ILE A 125 -7.90 -17.58 -16.03
CA ILE A 125 -7.85 -16.65 -17.16
C ILE A 125 -7.30 -17.36 -18.40
N LEU A 126 -6.16 -18.05 -18.28
CA LEU A 126 -5.57 -18.82 -19.39
C LEU A 126 -6.52 -19.90 -19.92
N ALA A 127 -7.22 -20.60 -19.04
CA ALA A 127 -8.20 -21.61 -19.43
C ALA A 127 -9.37 -21.01 -20.21
N MET A 128 -9.82 -19.80 -19.84
CA MET A 128 -10.87 -19.09 -20.54
C MET A 128 -10.44 -18.61 -21.93
N GLU A 129 -9.21 -18.10 -22.08
CA GLU A 129 -8.64 -17.76 -23.39
C GLU A 129 -8.64 -18.99 -24.31
N VAL A 130 -8.12 -20.13 -23.83
CA VAL A 130 -8.12 -21.39 -24.59
C VAL A 130 -9.55 -21.84 -24.91
N LEU A 131 -10.49 -21.74 -23.97
CA LEU A 131 -11.88 -22.11 -24.19
C LEU A 131 -12.53 -21.28 -25.31
N ALA A 132 -12.30 -19.97 -25.34
CA ALA A 132 -12.84 -19.12 -26.38
C ALA A 132 -12.31 -19.51 -27.78
N TRP A 133 -11.02 -19.80 -27.90
CA TRP A 133 -10.43 -20.32 -29.14
C TRP A 133 -11.02 -21.68 -29.54
N LEU A 134 -11.17 -22.60 -28.58
CA LEU A 134 -11.75 -23.92 -28.82
C LEU A 134 -13.22 -23.85 -29.28
N LEU A 135 -14.02 -22.93 -28.74
CA LEU A 135 -15.41 -22.73 -29.18
C LEU A 135 -15.47 -22.38 -30.67
N VAL A 136 -14.63 -21.47 -31.14
CA VAL A 136 -14.59 -21.09 -32.57
C VAL A 136 -13.99 -22.21 -33.41
N TYR A 137 -12.95 -22.89 -32.92
CA TYR A 137 -12.29 -23.97 -33.64
C TYR A 137 -13.20 -25.19 -33.86
N LEU A 138 -13.94 -25.61 -32.83
CA LEU A 138 -14.76 -26.82 -32.86
C LEU A 138 -16.11 -26.61 -33.56
N PHE A 139 -16.74 -25.44 -33.38
CA PHE A 139 -18.09 -25.16 -33.87
C PHE A 139 -18.12 -24.24 -35.11
N GLY A 140 -16.95 -23.73 -35.53
CA GLY A 140 -16.82 -22.80 -36.64
C GLY A 140 -17.29 -21.37 -36.30
N PRO A 141 -17.09 -20.43 -37.23
CA PRO A 141 -17.37 -19.00 -37.02
C PRO A 141 -18.87 -18.64 -37.19
N GLY A 142 -19.76 -19.35 -36.50
CA GLY A 142 -21.19 -19.02 -36.46
C GLY A 142 -21.52 -17.91 -35.47
N TRP A 143 -22.70 -17.28 -35.60
CA TRP A 143 -23.15 -16.24 -34.67
C TRP A 143 -23.12 -16.71 -33.20
N VAL A 144 -23.67 -17.90 -32.91
CA VAL A 144 -23.75 -18.44 -31.55
C VAL A 144 -22.37 -18.74 -30.94
N PRO A 145 -21.47 -19.55 -31.58
CA PRO A 145 -20.12 -19.76 -31.05
C PRO A 145 -19.32 -18.47 -30.89
N SER A 146 -19.48 -17.52 -31.83
CA SER A 146 -18.77 -16.24 -31.79
C SER A 146 -19.25 -15.34 -30.65
N THR A 147 -20.56 -15.25 -30.41
CA THR A 147 -21.11 -14.50 -29.27
C THR A 147 -20.67 -15.12 -27.93
N LEU A 148 -20.68 -16.44 -27.81
CA LEU A 148 -20.22 -17.12 -26.59
C LEU A 148 -18.72 -16.91 -26.36
N ALA A 149 -17.90 -17.07 -27.40
CA ALA A 149 -16.47 -16.79 -27.31
C ALA A 149 -16.20 -15.33 -26.91
N ALA A 150 -16.94 -14.37 -27.47
CA ALA A 150 -16.81 -12.96 -27.12
C ALA A 150 -17.14 -12.68 -25.64
N LEU A 151 -18.17 -13.32 -25.08
CA LEU A 151 -18.52 -13.18 -23.65
C LEU A 151 -17.44 -13.78 -22.73
N VAL A 152 -16.89 -14.94 -23.11
CA VAL A 152 -15.79 -15.57 -22.38
C VAL A 152 -14.55 -14.67 -22.41
N LEU A 153 -14.17 -14.18 -23.59
CA LEU A 153 -13.03 -13.26 -23.74
C LEU A 153 -13.25 -11.95 -22.97
N ALA A 154 -14.42 -11.34 -23.04
CA ALA A 154 -14.71 -10.11 -22.30
C ALA A 154 -14.53 -10.31 -20.79
N THR A 155 -14.98 -11.44 -20.26
CA THR A 155 -14.79 -11.79 -18.84
C THR A 155 -13.32 -12.04 -18.52
N SER A 156 -12.61 -12.76 -19.39
CA SER A 156 -11.16 -13.03 -19.26
C SER A 156 -10.37 -11.73 -19.18
N GLN A 157 -10.65 -10.81 -20.09
CA GLN A 157 -9.96 -9.52 -20.19
C GLN A 157 -10.27 -8.62 -18.99
N ALA A 158 -11.50 -8.65 -18.46
CA ALA A 158 -11.84 -7.95 -17.22
C ALA A 158 -11.05 -8.49 -16.01
N GLN A 159 -10.96 -9.82 -15.88
CA GLN A 159 -10.16 -10.45 -14.81
C GLN A 159 -8.66 -10.18 -14.97
N CYS A 160 -8.14 -10.23 -16.20
CA CYS A 160 -6.77 -9.90 -16.55
C CYS A 160 -6.43 -8.44 -16.17
N TRP A 161 -7.34 -7.49 -16.42
CA TRP A 161 -7.19 -6.11 -15.99
C TRP A 161 -7.05 -5.97 -14.47
N CYS A 162 -7.94 -6.63 -13.70
CA CYS A 162 -7.87 -6.62 -12.24
C CYS A 162 -6.55 -7.22 -11.74
N LEU A 163 -6.16 -8.40 -12.24
CA LEU A 163 -4.91 -9.05 -11.86
C LEU A 163 -3.69 -8.16 -12.18
N GLN A 164 -3.68 -7.52 -13.36
CA GLN A 164 -2.62 -6.61 -13.76
C GLN A 164 -2.55 -5.36 -12.85
N HIS A 165 -3.70 -4.80 -12.49
CA HIS A 165 -3.81 -3.66 -11.59
C HIS A 165 -3.17 -3.99 -10.23
N ASP A 166 -3.55 -5.13 -9.63
CA ASP A 166 -3.02 -5.58 -8.35
C ASP A 166 -1.50 -5.82 -8.41
N LEU A 167 -1.03 -6.49 -9.46
CA LEU A 167 0.40 -6.68 -9.71
C LEU A 167 1.15 -5.34 -9.85
N GLY A 168 0.53 -4.34 -10.48
CA GLY A 168 1.09 -2.99 -10.60
C GLY A 168 1.21 -2.24 -9.28
N HIS A 169 0.33 -2.54 -8.32
CA HIS A 169 0.41 -2.04 -6.95
C HIS A 169 1.39 -2.81 -6.06
N THR A 170 2.12 -3.78 -6.61
CA THR A 170 3.06 -4.64 -5.89
C THR A 170 2.44 -5.40 -4.72
N SER A 171 1.12 -5.67 -4.77
CA SER A 171 0.37 -6.24 -3.66
C SER A 171 0.34 -7.77 -3.62
N VAL A 172 0.72 -8.46 -4.70
CA VAL A 172 0.58 -9.93 -4.82
C VAL A 172 1.75 -10.68 -4.19
N PHE A 173 2.97 -10.24 -4.45
CA PHE A 173 4.20 -10.85 -3.93
C PHE A 173 4.91 -9.93 -2.94
N ARG A 174 5.52 -10.50 -1.90
CA ARG A 174 6.32 -9.73 -0.92
C ARG A 174 7.50 -8.98 -1.54
N LYS A 175 8.08 -9.50 -2.63
CA LYS A 175 9.17 -8.81 -3.35
C LYS A 175 8.60 -8.11 -4.59
N SER A 176 8.75 -6.79 -4.64
CA SER A 176 8.33 -5.95 -5.77
C SER A 176 8.83 -6.48 -7.14
N GLN A 177 10.04 -7.03 -7.23
CA GLN A 177 10.57 -7.59 -8.48
C GLN A 177 9.68 -8.69 -9.09
N TRP A 178 9.13 -9.59 -8.26
CA TRP A 178 8.25 -10.66 -8.73
C TRP A 178 6.91 -10.12 -9.23
N ASN A 179 6.40 -9.05 -8.59
CA ASN A 179 5.20 -8.36 -9.08
C ASN A 179 5.44 -7.77 -10.46
N HIS A 180 6.55 -7.07 -10.68
CA HIS A 180 6.85 -6.46 -11.98
C HIS A 180 7.04 -7.51 -13.09
N VAL A 181 7.74 -8.62 -12.81
CA VAL A 181 7.89 -9.72 -13.77
C VAL A 181 6.53 -10.31 -14.14
N ALA A 182 5.70 -10.62 -13.15
CA ALA A 182 4.36 -11.16 -13.39
C ALA A 182 3.46 -10.14 -14.12
N GLN A 183 3.54 -8.85 -13.76
CA GLN A 183 2.81 -7.78 -14.42
C GLN A 183 3.19 -7.68 -15.90
N GLN A 184 4.49 -7.74 -16.22
CA GLN A 184 4.98 -7.73 -17.59
C GLN A 184 4.49 -8.93 -18.39
N PHE A 185 4.47 -10.12 -17.78
CA PHE A 185 3.92 -11.31 -18.41
C PHE A 185 2.43 -11.13 -18.74
N VAL A 186 1.62 -10.71 -17.76
CA VAL A 186 0.18 -10.49 -17.94
C VAL A 186 -0.08 -9.41 -19.00
N MET A 187 0.68 -8.31 -18.98
CA MET A 187 0.59 -7.26 -20.00
C MET A 187 1.01 -7.70 -21.40
N GLY A 188 2.05 -8.51 -21.51
CA GLY A 188 2.68 -8.82 -22.78
C GLY A 188 2.13 -10.06 -23.48
N GLN A 189 1.40 -10.92 -22.77
CA GLN A 189 0.91 -12.20 -23.30
C GLN A 189 -0.61 -12.35 -23.25
N LEU A 190 -1.32 -11.58 -22.42
CA LEU A 190 -2.77 -11.68 -22.22
C LEU A 190 -3.55 -10.42 -22.63
N LYS A 191 -2.86 -9.38 -23.08
CA LYS A 191 -3.41 -8.22 -23.78
C LYS A 191 -2.79 -8.13 -25.17
#